data_AF-A0A248K2X3-F1
#
_entry.id   AF-A0A248K2X3-F1
#
_cell.length_a   1.000
_cell.length_b   1.000
_cell.length_c   1.000
_cell.angle_alpha   90.00
_cell.angle_beta   90.00
_cell.angle_gamma   90.00
#
_symmetry.space_group_name_H-M   'P 1'
#
loop_
_entity.id
_entity.type
_entity.pdbx_description
1 polymer ?
#
loop_
_entity_poly.entity_id
_entity_poly.type
_entity_poly.pdbx_seq_one_letter_code
_entity_poly.pdbx_strand_id
1 'polypeptide(L)'
;MTSPARQEHGVLFFILAAGLLAVLTPRTHAAETITAKERPMADLRTTVQTTRAEVERDYLHQAFPSPVPAFAFELMIPKDWQWFEKDGRPAKADGSLQLLARYGEKNQEAITEVYAQQIEREVAPEDWLDPWMAANHYTVVARRSIPSDAGRNADVLASRSVQGQPYLYRLRTFKNGKFIYLLHSFAPERRYAAAEDAFLVAAASFKLTEAKPQPTMEILQDVALNKVFQLGFKVPASWIVRADDSVDADCQSWGLSNGTGADRAGMINVYTAPRDRFRGPDQIAHLVANGMRHLGASFADGALREVPTGTAGVSFWTADAPATLGQRSALVRQTVIATAKGWAVFTLVTPAGPSDPYLVTAINKRAFDIAITSLLNALAPAG
;
A
#
# COMPACT_ATOMS: atom_id res chain seq x y z
N MET A 1 32.07 -69.51 6.71
CA MET A 1 31.23 -69.07 5.59
C MET A 1 31.04 -67.57 5.71
N THR A 2 31.85 -66.86 4.93
CA THR A 2 31.94 -65.42 4.76
C THR A 2 31.11 -64.98 3.55
N SER A 3 30.88 -63.66 3.43
CA SER A 3 30.44 -62.88 2.25
C SER A 3 29.01 -62.28 2.32
N PRO A 4 28.75 -61.07 1.77
CA PRO A 4 29.25 -59.78 2.27
C PRO A 4 28.19 -58.65 2.22
N ALA A 5 28.63 -57.48 2.69
CA ALA A 5 27.99 -56.17 2.60
C ALA A 5 27.63 -55.72 1.17
N ARG A 6 26.58 -54.89 1.06
CA ARG A 6 26.40 -53.93 -0.03
C ARG A 6 25.91 -52.59 0.53
N GLN A 7 26.80 -51.60 0.47
CA GLN A 7 26.49 -50.18 0.50
C GLN A 7 25.75 -49.81 -0.80
N GLU A 8 24.65 -49.08 -0.69
CA GLU A 8 24.19 -48.18 -1.75
C GLU A 8 23.95 -46.79 -1.15
N HIS A 9 24.72 -45.83 -1.68
CA HIS A 9 24.53 -44.41 -1.49
C HIS A 9 23.29 -43.96 -2.27
N GLY A 10 22.38 -43.26 -1.60
CA GLY A 10 21.20 -42.63 -2.20
C GLY A 10 20.90 -41.30 -1.54
N VAL A 11 21.61 -40.26 -1.98
CA VAL A 11 21.40 -38.81 -1.86
C VAL A 11 20.13 -38.37 -1.10
N LEU A 12 20.34 -37.82 0.10
CA LEU A 12 19.37 -36.99 0.84
C LEU A 12 19.10 -35.71 0.03
N PHE A 13 17.93 -35.61 -0.62
CA PHE A 13 17.38 -34.33 -1.07
C PHE A 13 16.65 -33.67 0.12
N PHE A 14 17.37 -32.83 0.85
CA PHE A 14 16.78 -31.74 1.62
C PHE A 14 16.76 -30.51 0.73
N ILE A 15 15.62 -29.83 0.57
CA ILE A 15 15.52 -28.36 0.49
C ILE A 15 14.04 -27.92 0.50
N LEU A 16 13.76 -27.00 1.44
CA LEU A 16 12.66 -26.04 1.53
C LEU A 16 11.22 -26.55 1.80
N ALA A 17 11.07 -27.20 2.96
CA ALA A 17 9.88 -27.01 3.79
C ALA A 17 10.33 -26.44 5.15
N ALA A 18 10.40 -25.12 5.25
CA ALA A 18 10.61 -24.44 6.53
C ALA A 18 9.65 -23.26 6.62
N GLY A 19 8.39 -23.60 6.89
CA GLY A 19 7.60 -22.73 7.75
C GLY A 19 8.26 -22.73 9.12
N LEU A 20 8.68 -21.56 9.59
CA LEU A 20 8.90 -21.35 11.01
C LEU A 20 8.31 -20.00 11.38
N LEU A 21 7.20 -20.06 12.10
CA LEU A 21 6.75 -19.06 13.06
C LEU A 21 7.97 -18.53 13.84
N ALA A 22 8.27 -17.24 13.73
CA ALA A 22 9.11 -16.55 14.69
C ALA A 22 8.21 -15.72 15.61
N VAL A 23 8.05 -16.21 16.84
CA VAL A 23 7.58 -15.44 17.99
C VAL A 23 8.53 -14.24 18.15
N LEU A 24 7.97 -13.04 18.06
CA LEU A 24 8.69 -11.78 18.19
C LEU A 24 9.15 -11.58 19.63
N THR A 25 10.46 -11.66 19.87
CA THR A 25 11.12 -10.89 20.93
C THR A 25 12.22 -10.04 20.30
N PRO A 26 12.22 -8.71 20.47
CA PRO A 26 13.20 -7.84 19.84
C PRO A 26 14.56 -7.99 20.55
N ARG A 27 15.57 -8.48 19.80
CA ARG A 27 16.98 -8.23 20.14
C ARG A 27 17.46 -7.04 19.33
N THR A 28 17.72 -5.95 20.03
CA THR A 28 18.41 -4.77 19.51
C THR A 28 19.85 -5.13 19.15
N HIS A 29 20.18 -5.20 17.86
CA HIS A 29 21.54 -5.08 17.38
C HIS A 29 21.69 -3.73 16.67
N ALA A 30 22.70 -2.98 17.11
CA ALA A 30 23.07 -1.68 16.58
C ALA A 30 23.38 -1.77 15.08
N ALA A 31 22.87 -0.81 14.32
CA ALA A 31 23.11 -0.70 12.89
C ALA A 31 24.55 -0.25 12.63
N GLU A 32 25.39 -1.14 12.11
CA GLU A 32 26.61 -0.76 11.42
C GLU A 32 26.25 -0.29 10.01
N THR A 33 26.54 0.98 9.72
CA THR A 33 26.36 1.59 8.42
C THR A 33 27.42 1.07 7.45
N ILE A 34 27.10 0.03 6.70
CA ILE A 34 27.91 -0.40 5.55
C ILE A 34 27.57 0.53 4.38
N THR A 35 28.49 1.43 4.04
CA THR A 35 28.45 2.25 2.83
C THR A 35 28.62 1.34 1.60
N ALA A 36 27.51 0.91 1.01
CA ALA A 36 27.49 0.16 -0.23
C ALA A 36 27.85 1.07 -1.43
N LYS A 37 28.85 0.64 -2.19
CA LYS A 37 29.30 1.22 -3.46
C LYS A 37 28.12 1.24 -4.45
N GLU A 38 27.74 2.42 -4.94
CA GLU A 38 26.68 2.61 -5.94
C GLU A 38 27.01 1.79 -7.20
N ARG A 39 26.19 0.75 -7.46
CA ARG A 39 26.13 0.08 -8.75
C ARG A 39 25.18 0.88 -9.64
N PRO A 40 25.42 0.98 -10.96
CA PRO A 40 24.44 1.57 -11.88
C PRO A 40 23.12 0.81 -11.74
N MET A 41 22.13 1.47 -11.16
CA MET A 41 20.84 0.86 -10.82
C MET A 41 20.06 0.58 -12.11
N ALA A 42 19.52 -0.64 -12.23
CA ALA A 42 18.58 -0.98 -13.29
C ALA A 42 17.31 -0.14 -13.14
N ASP A 43 16.97 0.64 -14.17
CA ASP A 43 15.71 1.38 -14.22
C ASP A 43 14.51 0.42 -14.17
N LEU A 44 13.44 0.81 -13.47
CA LEU A 44 12.21 0.02 -13.42
C LEU A 44 11.55 -0.01 -14.80
N ARG A 45 11.59 -1.14 -15.50
CA ARG A 45 10.83 -1.30 -16.75
C ARG A 45 9.34 -1.28 -16.46
N THR A 46 8.60 -0.40 -17.13
CA THR A 46 7.17 -0.16 -16.84
C THR A 46 6.21 -0.68 -17.90
N THR A 47 6.74 -1.06 -19.07
CA THR A 47 5.99 -1.50 -20.24
C THR A 47 6.39 -2.91 -20.64
N VAL A 48 5.39 -3.74 -20.96
CA VAL A 48 5.56 -5.03 -21.63
C VAL A 48 6.13 -4.78 -23.02
N GLN A 49 7.11 -5.58 -23.43
CA GLN A 49 7.83 -5.38 -24.69
C GLN A 49 7.61 -6.50 -25.67
N THR A 50 7.23 -7.68 -25.18
CA THR A 50 6.53 -8.68 -25.99
C THR A 50 5.30 -8.03 -26.64
N THR A 51 5.22 -8.13 -27.96
CA THR A 51 4.07 -7.62 -28.72
C THR A 51 2.82 -8.45 -28.41
N ARG A 52 1.63 -7.90 -28.69
CA ARG A 52 0.37 -8.65 -28.51
C ARG A 52 0.36 -10.00 -29.23
N ALA A 53 0.86 -10.05 -30.47
CA ALA A 53 0.92 -11.29 -31.25
C ALA A 53 1.84 -12.34 -30.62
N GLU A 54 2.95 -11.90 -30.01
CA GLU A 54 3.85 -12.79 -29.29
C GLU A 54 3.25 -13.24 -27.95
N VAL A 55 2.52 -12.37 -27.24
CA VAL A 55 1.78 -12.76 -26.04
C VAL A 55 0.76 -13.86 -26.37
N GLU A 56 -0.04 -13.68 -27.42
CA GLU A 56 -1.02 -14.68 -27.88
C GLU A 56 -0.36 -16.00 -28.33
N ARG A 57 0.85 -15.93 -28.89
CA ARG A 57 1.62 -17.10 -29.35
C ARG A 57 2.30 -17.84 -28.20
N ASP A 58 2.89 -17.15 -27.23
CA ASP A 58 3.86 -17.73 -26.29
C ASP A 58 3.32 -17.84 -24.85
N TYR A 59 2.18 -17.22 -24.54
CA TYR A 59 1.59 -17.23 -23.20
C TYR A 59 0.25 -17.99 -23.18
N LEU A 60 -0.13 -18.46 -21.99
CA LEU A 60 -1.41 -19.09 -21.71
C LEU A 60 -2.19 -18.23 -20.73
N HIS A 61 -3.50 -18.09 -20.97
CA HIS A 61 -4.44 -17.65 -19.94
C HIS A 61 -4.55 -18.73 -18.86
N GLN A 62 -3.91 -18.48 -17.73
CA GLN A 62 -3.94 -19.39 -16.59
C GLN A 62 -5.04 -18.96 -15.63
N ALA A 63 -6.17 -19.67 -15.69
CA ALA A 63 -7.21 -19.54 -14.68
C ALA A 63 -6.79 -20.27 -13.39
N PHE A 64 -7.10 -19.65 -12.26
CA PHE A 64 -6.97 -20.24 -10.94
C PHE A 64 -8.37 -20.26 -10.29
N PRO A 65 -9.11 -21.38 -10.39
CA PRO A 65 -10.37 -21.52 -9.69
C PRO A 65 -10.13 -21.72 -8.19
N SER A 66 -11.02 -21.20 -7.35
CA SER A 66 -10.91 -21.33 -5.89
C SER A 66 -12.28 -21.51 -5.24
N PRO A 67 -12.39 -22.35 -4.18
CA PRO A 67 -13.61 -22.43 -3.37
C PRO A 67 -13.88 -21.12 -2.60
N VAL A 68 -12.89 -20.23 -2.49
CA VAL A 68 -13.05 -18.88 -1.98
C VAL A 68 -13.12 -17.93 -3.17
N PRO A 69 -14.29 -17.35 -3.53
CA PRO A 69 -14.43 -16.53 -4.74
C PRO A 69 -13.45 -15.35 -4.82
N ALA A 70 -13.05 -14.79 -3.68
CA ALA A 70 -12.04 -13.73 -3.61
C ALA A 70 -10.64 -14.18 -4.07
N PHE A 71 -10.34 -15.49 -4.03
CA PHE A 71 -9.06 -16.04 -4.46
C PHE A 71 -9.10 -16.53 -5.91
N ALA A 72 -10.24 -16.47 -6.59
CA ALA A 72 -10.33 -16.86 -7.99
C ALA A 72 -9.81 -15.71 -8.88
N PHE A 73 -8.83 -16.03 -9.71
CA PHE A 73 -8.19 -15.06 -10.61
C PHE A 73 -7.77 -15.72 -11.92
N GLU A 74 -7.33 -14.89 -12.87
CA GLU A 74 -6.54 -15.33 -14.00
C GLU A 74 -5.38 -14.37 -14.25
N LEU A 75 -4.33 -14.87 -14.89
CA LEU A 75 -3.24 -14.09 -15.45
C LEU A 75 -2.60 -14.84 -16.62
N MET A 76 -1.74 -14.17 -17.37
CA MET A 76 -0.96 -14.77 -18.45
C MET A 76 0.41 -15.21 -17.96
N ILE A 77 0.77 -16.47 -18.24
CA ILE A 77 2.05 -17.10 -17.89
C ILE A 77 2.67 -17.70 -19.18
N PRO A 78 4.00 -17.70 -19.34
CA PRO A 78 4.65 -18.37 -20.47
C PRO A 78 4.26 -19.85 -20.59
N LYS A 79 4.10 -20.35 -21.83
CA LYS A 79 3.70 -21.74 -22.13
C LYS A 79 4.63 -22.81 -21.57
N ASP A 80 5.90 -22.48 -21.40
CA ASP A 80 6.95 -23.37 -20.92
C ASP A 80 7.13 -23.34 -19.40
N TRP A 81 6.42 -22.45 -18.69
CA TRP A 81 6.41 -22.41 -17.24
C TRP A 81 5.49 -23.48 -16.65
N GLN A 82 5.91 -23.99 -15.49
CA GLN A 82 5.19 -25.01 -14.75
C GLN A 82 4.34 -24.37 -13.66
N TRP A 83 3.14 -24.91 -13.44
CA TRP A 83 2.36 -24.64 -12.24
C TRP A 83 2.74 -25.62 -11.13
N PHE A 84 3.23 -25.09 -10.02
CA PHE A 84 3.56 -25.88 -8.84
C PHE A 84 2.32 -26.04 -7.94
N GLU A 85 1.36 -26.87 -8.38
CA GLU A 85 0.03 -27.03 -7.74
C GLU A 85 0.08 -27.35 -6.24
N LYS A 86 1.11 -28.05 -5.78
CA LYS A 86 1.27 -28.45 -4.38
C LYS A 86 1.52 -27.27 -3.43
N ASP A 87 1.88 -26.11 -3.98
CA ASP A 87 2.32 -24.96 -3.20
C ASP A 87 1.21 -23.94 -2.89
N GLY A 88 -0.04 -24.12 -3.39
CA GLY A 88 -1.13 -23.21 -3.00
C GLY A 88 -2.51 -23.54 -3.58
N ARG A 89 -3.49 -23.78 -2.68
CA ARG A 89 -4.95 -23.71 -2.87
C ARG A 89 -5.65 -23.60 -1.49
N PRO A 90 -5.52 -22.48 -0.77
CA PRO A 90 -6.13 -22.33 0.55
C PRO A 90 -7.66 -22.44 0.44
N ALA A 91 -8.26 -23.26 1.32
CA ALA A 91 -9.71 -23.45 1.37
C ALA A 91 -10.46 -22.32 2.11
N LYS A 92 -9.74 -21.44 2.81
CA LYS A 92 -10.29 -20.29 3.54
C LYS A 92 -9.21 -19.23 3.77
N ALA A 93 -9.66 -17.99 3.96
CA ALA A 93 -8.82 -16.91 4.46
C ALA A 93 -8.58 -17.06 5.98
N ASP A 94 -7.37 -16.76 6.44
CA ASP A 94 -6.98 -16.84 7.86
C ASP A 94 -6.32 -15.55 8.39
N GLY A 95 -6.29 -14.48 7.58
CA GLY A 95 -5.66 -13.20 7.92
C GLY A 95 -4.14 -13.16 7.70
N SER A 96 -3.50 -14.29 7.45
CA SER A 96 -2.10 -14.34 7.04
C SER A 96 -1.94 -14.10 5.53
N LEU A 97 -0.71 -13.87 5.08
CA LEU A 97 -0.38 -13.81 3.66
C LEU A 97 -0.30 -15.24 3.11
N GLN A 98 -1.32 -15.66 2.36
CA GLN A 98 -1.46 -17.03 1.87
C GLN A 98 -1.02 -17.12 0.40
N LEU A 99 -0.20 -18.12 0.09
CA LEU A 99 0.18 -18.46 -1.29
C LEU A 99 -1.02 -19.08 -2.00
N LEU A 100 -1.48 -18.42 -3.07
CA LEU A 100 -2.57 -18.91 -3.91
C LEU A 100 -2.03 -19.75 -5.05
N ALA A 101 -1.00 -19.30 -5.76
CA ALA A 101 -0.41 -20.05 -6.86
C ALA A 101 1.07 -19.71 -7.03
N ARG A 102 1.83 -20.66 -7.57
CA ARG A 102 3.23 -20.50 -7.94
C ARG A 102 3.45 -21.03 -9.36
N TYR A 103 4.03 -20.19 -10.21
CA TYR A 103 4.41 -20.51 -11.59
C TYR A 103 5.89 -20.24 -11.77
N GLY A 104 6.57 -20.99 -12.63
CA GLY A 104 7.98 -20.71 -12.90
C GLY A 104 8.63 -21.64 -13.89
N GLU A 105 9.86 -21.32 -14.27
CA GLU A 105 10.69 -22.18 -15.11
C GLU A 105 10.90 -23.55 -14.44
N LYS A 106 11.13 -24.60 -15.25
CA LYS A 106 11.39 -25.96 -14.75
C LYS A 106 12.60 -26.05 -13.80
N ASN A 107 13.60 -25.20 -13.99
CA ASN A 107 14.79 -25.08 -13.14
C ASN A 107 14.56 -24.17 -11.91
N GLN A 108 13.37 -23.55 -11.80
CA GLN A 108 13.00 -22.60 -10.74
C GLN A 108 13.91 -21.36 -10.65
N GLU A 109 14.59 -20.98 -11.74
CA GLU A 109 15.40 -19.75 -11.77
C GLU A 109 14.55 -18.48 -11.99
N ALA A 110 13.32 -18.60 -12.48
CA ALA A 110 12.36 -17.49 -12.53
C ALA A 110 11.00 -17.98 -12.04
N ILE A 111 10.42 -17.27 -11.08
CA ILE A 111 9.19 -17.66 -10.39
C ILE A 111 8.27 -16.45 -10.29
N THR A 112 6.97 -16.67 -10.50
CA THR A 112 5.89 -15.76 -10.12
C THR A 112 4.96 -16.45 -9.13
N GLU A 113 4.80 -15.83 -7.97
CA GLU A 113 3.87 -16.25 -6.93
C GLU A 113 2.73 -15.24 -6.81
N VAL A 114 1.52 -15.74 -6.57
CA VAL A 114 0.34 -14.94 -6.26
C VAL A 114 -0.02 -15.18 -4.82
N TYR A 115 0.00 -14.13 -4.01
CA TYR A 115 -0.43 -14.17 -2.62
C TYR A 115 -1.70 -13.35 -2.43
N ALA A 116 -2.47 -13.70 -1.39
CA ALA A 116 -3.54 -12.87 -0.88
C ALA A 116 -3.50 -12.79 0.64
N GLN A 117 -3.87 -11.64 1.18
CA GLN A 117 -4.07 -11.43 2.62
C GLN A 117 -5.43 -10.78 2.85
N GLN A 118 -6.19 -11.32 3.81
CA GLN A 118 -7.35 -10.63 4.34
C GLN A 118 -6.91 -9.56 5.35
N ILE A 119 -7.29 -8.31 5.12
CA ILE A 119 -7.06 -7.18 6.01
C ILE A 119 -8.29 -6.89 6.87
N GLU A 120 -8.07 -6.39 8.08
CA GLU A 120 -9.12 -6.05 9.05
C GLU A 120 -9.46 -4.56 9.08
N ARG A 121 -8.62 -3.72 8.49
CA ARG A 121 -8.77 -2.27 8.44
C ARG A 121 -8.46 -1.77 7.05
N GLU A 122 -9.08 -0.66 6.68
CA GLU A 122 -8.91 -0.05 5.37
C GLU A 122 -7.48 0.50 5.20
N VAL A 123 -6.72 -0.12 4.29
CA VAL A 123 -5.32 0.22 3.99
C VAL A 123 -5.11 0.31 2.47
N ALA A 124 -4.26 1.24 2.01
CA ALA A 124 -3.82 1.28 0.62
C ALA A 124 -2.80 0.16 0.33
N PRO A 125 -2.88 -0.53 -0.82
CA PRO A 125 -1.98 -1.66 -1.12
C PRO A 125 -0.50 -1.29 -1.15
N GLU A 126 -0.20 -0.06 -1.56
CA GLU A 126 1.15 0.48 -1.52
C GLU A 126 1.67 0.68 -0.09
N ASP A 127 0.89 1.30 0.80
CA ASP A 127 1.31 1.55 2.18
C ASP A 127 1.35 0.26 3.03
N TRP A 128 0.62 -0.80 2.63
CA TRP A 128 0.75 -2.14 3.22
C TRP A 128 2.08 -2.81 2.87
N LEU A 129 2.58 -2.61 1.64
CA LEU A 129 3.77 -3.30 1.13
C LEU A 129 5.05 -2.85 1.86
N ASP A 130 5.13 -1.57 2.23
CA ASP A 130 6.33 -0.97 2.85
C ASP A 130 6.79 -1.66 4.15
N PRO A 131 5.94 -1.77 5.19
CA PRO A 131 6.32 -2.48 6.41
C PRO A 131 6.54 -3.97 6.16
N TRP A 132 5.81 -4.59 5.21
CA TRP A 132 6.03 -5.99 4.84
C TRP A 132 7.42 -6.19 4.21
N MET A 133 7.84 -5.32 3.30
CA MET A 133 9.17 -5.36 2.69
C MET A 133 10.29 -5.16 3.72
N ALA A 134 10.11 -4.19 4.63
CA ALA A 134 11.07 -3.92 5.70
C ALA A 134 11.23 -5.13 6.63
N ALA A 135 10.10 -5.75 7.04
CA ALA A 135 10.09 -6.95 7.87
C ALA A 135 10.73 -8.18 7.18
N ASN A 136 10.74 -8.21 5.85
CA ASN A 136 11.33 -9.28 5.05
C ASN A 136 12.71 -8.91 4.46
N HIS A 137 13.32 -7.82 4.93
CA HIS A 137 14.68 -7.39 4.57
C HIS A 137 14.90 -7.19 3.07
N TYR A 138 13.90 -6.62 2.38
CA TYR A 138 14.05 -6.17 1.01
C TYR A 138 14.72 -4.79 0.96
N THR A 139 15.61 -4.61 -0.03
CA THR A 139 16.14 -3.29 -0.41
C THR A 139 15.41 -2.82 -1.64
N VAL A 140 14.76 -1.66 -1.58
CA VAL A 140 14.09 -1.07 -2.74
C VAL A 140 15.13 -0.58 -3.75
N VAL A 141 15.06 -1.08 -4.99
CA VAL A 141 15.87 -0.63 -6.11
C VAL A 141 15.12 0.47 -6.86
N ALA A 142 13.88 0.22 -7.23
CA ALA A 142 13.06 1.21 -7.92
C ALA A 142 11.57 1.01 -7.60
N ARG A 143 10.78 2.07 -7.71
CA ARG A 143 9.37 2.05 -7.33
C ARG A 143 8.56 2.99 -8.19
N ARG A 144 7.32 2.59 -8.49
CA ARG A 144 6.26 3.49 -8.93
C ARG A 144 4.97 3.21 -8.18
N SER A 145 4.18 4.26 -8.00
CA SER A 145 2.82 4.19 -7.47
C SER A 145 1.83 4.26 -8.61
N ILE A 146 0.81 3.40 -8.61
CA ILE A 146 -0.21 3.33 -9.66
C ILE A 146 -1.57 3.63 -9.04
N PRO A 147 -2.25 4.72 -9.45
CA PRO A 147 -3.58 5.05 -8.94
C PRO A 147 -4.60 3.92 -9.18
N SER A 148 -5.50 3.71 -8.22
CA SER A 148 -6.69 2.87 -8.36
C SER A 148 -7.78 3.33 -7.39
N ASP A 149 -9.02 2.87 -7.61
CA ASP A 149 -10.16 3.21 -6.73
C ASP A 149 -9.94 2.72 -5.28
N ALA A 150 -9.18 1.65 -5.12
CA ALA A 150 -8.84 1.06 -3.82
C ALA A 150 -7.66 1.75 -3.10
N GLY A 151 -7.16 2.87 -3.65
CA GLY A 151 -5.92 3.51 -3.24
C GLY A 151 -4.78 3.23 -4.22
N ARG A 152 -3.56 3.67 -3.90
CA ARG A 152 -2.40 3.43 -4.77
C ARG A 152 -1.93 1.97 -4.66
N ASN A 153 -1.70 1.36 -5.80
CA ASN A 153 -1.02 0.07 -5.95
C ASN A 153 0.48 0.29 -6.13
N ALA A 154 1.31 -0.53 -5.50
CA ALA A 154 2.76 -0.48 -5.66
C ALA A 154 3.23 -1.36 -6.81
N ASP A 155 4.25 -0.92 -7.54
CA ASP A 155 5.10 -1.74 -8.41
C ASP A 155 6.55 -1.43 -8.06
N VAL A 156 7.20 -2.39 -7.42
CA VAL A 156 8.53 -2.22 -6.80
C VAL A 156 9.48 -3.25 -7.37
N LEU A 157 10.62 -2.77 -7.87
CA LEU A 157 11.81 -3.58 -8.05
C LEU A 157 12.59 -3.55 -6.74
N ALA A 158 12.83 -4.71 -6.14
CA ALA A 158 13.57 -4.86 -4.91
C ALA A 158 14.68 -5.90 -5.07
N SER A 159 15.69 -5.83 -4.21
CA SER A 159 16.76 -6.81 -4.12
C SER A 159 16.80 -7.45 -2.73
N ARG A 160 17.20 -8.71 -2.68
CA ARG A 160 17.45 -9.45 -1.45
C ARG A 160 18.44 -10.58 -1.72
N SER A 161 19.33 -10.84 -0.76
CA SER A 161 20.25 -11.98 -0.83
C SER A 161 19.62 -13.22 -0.20
N VAL A 162 19.66 -14.35 -0.91
CA VAL A 162 19.20 -15.66 -0.43
C VAL A 162 20.38 -16.62 -0.47
N GLN A 163 20.80 -17.13 0.69
CA GLN A 163 21.98 -18.00 0.81
C GLN A 163 23.25 -17.40 0.16
N GLY A 164 23.42 -16.08 0.28
CA GLY A 164 24.55 -15.34 -0.30
C GLY A 164 24.42 -15.04 -1.80
N GLN A 165 23.38 -15.51 -2.49
CA GLN A 165 23.12 -15.21 -3.89
C GLN A 165 22.18 -14.01 -4.03
N PRO A 166 22.49 -13.01 -4.87
CA PRO A 166 21.62 -11.87 -5.08
C PRO A 166 20.42 -12.23 -5.97
N TYR A 167 19.22 -11.86 -5.51
CA TYR A 167 17.98 -11.98 -6.26
C TYR A 167 17.35 -10.60 -6.47
N LEU A 168 16.69 -10.44 -7.61
CA LEU A 168 15.82 -9.32 -7.90
C LEU A 168 14.36 -9.78 -7.88
N TYR A 169 13.51 -8.90 -7.35
CA TYR A 169 12.10 -9.14 -7.10
C TYR A 169 11.29 -8.02 -7.72
N ARG A 170 10.24 -8.36 -8.44
CA ARG A 170 9.18 -7.44 -8.81
C ARG A 170 7.95 -7.72 -7.97
N LEU A 171 7.56 -6.73 -7.19
CA LEU A 171 6.45 -6.77 -6.25
C LEU A 171 5.33 -5.88 -6.76
N ARG A 172 4.20 -6.48 -7.12
CA ARG A 172 3.02 -5.74 -7.60
C ARG A 172 1.85 -5.99 -6.66
N THR A 173 1.26 -4.92 -6.13
CA THR A 173 0.08 -5.04 -5.26
C THR A 173 -1.21 -4.69 -5.98
N PHE A 174 -2.29 -5.34 -5.54
CA PHE A 174 -3.66 -5.09 -5.95
C PHE A 174 -4.57 -5.18 -4.73
N LYS A 175 -5.80 -4.66 -4.83
CA LYS A 175 -6.80 -4.81 -3.77
C LYS A 175 -8.21 -4.93 -4.30
N ASN A 176 -8.98 -5.76 -3.61
CA ASN A 176 -10.41 -5.86 -3.77
C ASN A 176 -11.07 -6.12 -2.40
N GLY A 177 -11.82 -5.13 -1.94
CA GLY A 177 -12.50 -5.11 -0.66
C GLY A 177 -11.51 -5.31 0.47
N LYS A 178 -11.75 -6.36 1.26
CA LYS A 178 -10.92 -6.77 2.40
C LYS A 178 -9.68 -7.59 2.04
N PHE A 179 -9.34 -7.72 0.75
CA PHE A 179 -8.19 -8.51 0.33
C PHE A 179 -7.16 -7.65 -0.39
N ILE A 180 -5.90 -7.77 0.04
CA ILE A 180 -4.73 -7.30 -0.69
C ILE A 180 -4.10 -8.51 -1.37
N TYR A 181 -3.73 -8.34 -2.64
CA TYR A 181 -3.01 -9.34 -3.43
C TYR A 181 -1.61 -8.86 -3.71
N LEU A 182 -0.67 -9.79 -3.70
CA LEU A 182 0.72 -9.53 -4.04
C LEU A 182 1.15 -10.50 -5.14
N LEU A 183 1.49 -9.95 -6.31
CA LEU A 183 2.28 -10.65 -7.30
C LEU A 183 3.75 -10.51 -6.90
N HIS A 184 4.34 -11.62 -6.48
CA HIS A 184 5.71 -11.73 -6.01
C HIS A 184 6.51 -12.49 -7.05
N SER A 185 7.18 -11.77 -7.95
CA SER A 185 7.97 -12.36 -9.04
C SER A 185 9.45 -12.17 -8.82
N PHE A 186 10.28 -13.19 -9.03
CA PHE A 186 11.71 -13.09 -8.74
C PHE A 186 12.57 -14.04 -9.56
N ALA A 187 13.85 -13.66 -9.69
CA ALA A 187 14.89 -14.45 -10.33
C ALA A 187 16.26 -14.06 -9.75
N PRO A 188 17.31 -14.92 -9.87
CA PRO A 188 18.68 -14.51 -9.62
C PRO A 188 19.01 -13.24 -10.43
N GLU A 189 19.79 -12.32 -9.86
CA GLU A 189 20.12 -11.03 -10.49
C GLU A 189 20.62 -11.21 -11.94
N ARG A 190 21.43 -12.25 -12.21
CA ARG A 190 21.98 -12.59 -13.53
C ARG A 190 20.94 -13.04 -14.58
N ARG A 191 19.75 -13.49 -14.14
CA ARG A 191 18.67 -14.01 -15.00
C ARG A 191 17.48 -13.06 -15.09
N TYR A 192 17.38 -12.08 -14.20
CA TYR A 192 16.21 -11.21 -14.07
C TYR A 192 15.84 -10.52 -15.39
N ALA A 193 16.80 -9.97 -16.13
CA ALA A 193 16.53 -9.29 -17.40
C ALA A 193 15.84 -10.19 -18.45
N ALA A 194 16.10 -11.50 -18.44
CA ALA A 194 15.45 -12.44 -19.35
C ALA A 194 14.02 -12.80 -18.93
N ALA A 195 13.72 -12.74 -17.63
CA ALA A 195 12.41 -13.06 -17.06
C ALA A 195 11.51 -11.83 -16.82
N GLU A 196 12.08 -10.62 -16.84
CA GLU A 196 11.37 -9.38 -16.49
C GLU A 196 10.11 -9.16 -17.33
N ASP A 197 10.15 -9.48 -18.62
CA ASP A 197 9.00 -9.26 -19.49
C ASP A 197 7.85 -10.23 -19.17
N ALA A 198 8.15 -11.47 -18.81
CA ALA A 198 7.15 -12.42 -18.32
C ALA A 198 6.50 -11.95 -17.01
N PHE A 199 7.28 -11.37 -16.10
CA PHE A 199 6.77 -10.76 -14.86
C PHE A 199 5.83 -9.57 -15.16
N LEU A 200 6.18 -8.76 -16.15
CA LEU A 200 5.36 -7.64 -16.62
C LEU A 200 4.05 -8.11 -17.24
N VAL A 201 4.08 -9.14 -18.10
CA VAL A 201 2.88 -9.72 -18.71
C VAL A 201 1.95 -10.30 -17.64
N ALA A 202 2.49 -11.05 -16.67
CA ALA A 202 1.73 -11.58 -15.54
C ALA A 202 1.06 -10.46 -14.72
N ALA A 203 1.81 -9.40 -14.41
CA ALA A 203 1.28 -8.25 -13.67
C ALA A 203 0.23 -7.44 -14.44
N ALA A 204 0.39 -7.28 -15.76
CA ALA A 204 -0.53 -6.53 -16.60
C ALA A 204 -1.84 -7.28 -16.89
N SER A 205 -1.80 -8.62 -16.86
CA SER A 205 -2.94 -9.48 -17.16
C SER A 205 -3.69 -9.99 -15.94
N PHE A 206 -3.17 -9.78 -14.72
CA PHE A 206 -3.81 -10.20 -13.48
C PHE A 206 -5.21 -9.57 -13.32
N LYS A 207 -6.22 -10.43 -13.16
CA LYS A 207 -7.59 -10.01 -12.82
C LYS A 207 -8.30 -11.05 -11.97
N LEU A 208 -9.17 -10.58 -11.08
CA LEU A 208 -10.10 -11.44 -10.33
C LEU A 208 -11.24 -11.89 -11.25
N THR A 209 -11.66 -13.14 -11.14
CA THR A 209 -12.65 -13.74 -12.05
C THR A 209 -14.03 -13.91 -11.42
N GLU A 210 -14.11 -14.08 -10.10
CA GLU A 210 -15.39 -14.32 -9.39
C GLU A 210 -15.75 -13.24 -8.38
N ALA A 211 -14.79 -12.40 -7.97
CA ALA A 211 -15.01 -11.37 -6.97
C ALA A 211 -15.58 -10.10 -7.61
N LYS A 212 -16.71 -9.59 -7.09
CA LYS A 212 -17.22 -8.27 -7.49
C LYS A 212 -16.20 -7.18 -7.11
N PRO A 213 -15.98 -6.18 -7.99
CA PRO A 213 -15.15 -5.03 -7.66
C PRO A 213 -15.70 -4.30 -6.44
N GLN A 214 -14.84 -4.11 -5.46
CA GLN A 214 -15.11 -3.40 -4.22
C GLN A 214 -13.84 -2.61 -3.85
N PRO A 215 -13.85 -1.27 -3.91
CA PRO A 215 -12.62 -0.49 -3.68
C PRO A 215 -12.21 -0.42 -2.20
N THR A 216 -13.17 -0.50 -1.28
CA THR A 216 -12.92 -0.35 0.16
C THR A 216 -13.24 -1.62 0.95
N MET A 217 -12.42 -1.90 1.95
CA MET A 217 -12.63 -2.96 2.94
C MET A 217 -13.77 -2.60 3.89
N GLU A 218 -13.76 -1.36 4.38
CA GLU A 218 -14.74 -0.86 5.34
C GLU A 218 -15.94 -0.21 4.64
N ILE A 219 -17.09 -0.26 5.31
CA ILE A 219 -18.20 0.65 5.02
C ILE A 219 -17.72 2.07 5.31
N LEU A 220 -18.09 3.00 4.43
CA LEU A 220 -17.80 4.41 4.62
C LEU A 220 -19.02 5.12 5.22
N GLN A 221 -18.78 6.02 6.17
CA GLN A 221 -19.78 6.94 6.70
C GLN A 221 -19.61 8.32 6.08
N ASP A 222 -20.72 9.02 5.86
CA ASP A 222 -20.73 10.40 5.36
C ASP A 222 -20.59 11.41 6.50
N VAL A 223 -19.77 12.43 6.27
CA VAL A 223 -19.54 13.56 7.19
C VAL A 223 -19.90 14.86 6.47
N ALA A 224 -20.86 15.57 7.01
CA ALA A 224 -21.44 16.75 6.37
C ALA A 224 -20.58 18.01 6.55
N LEU A 225 -20.45 18.79 5.46
CA LEU A 225 -19.83 20.12 5.39
C LEU A 225 -20.87 21.17 4.96
N ASN A 226 -21.89 21.32 5.80
CA ASN A 226 -23.11 22.07 5.51
C ASN A 226 -23.02 23.58 5.80
N LYS A 227 -21.93 24.09 6.37
CA LYS A 227 -21.81 25.55 6.58
C LYS A 227 -21.26 26.28 5.36
N VAL A 228 -20.26 25.71 4.69
CA VAL A 228 -19.57 26.35 3.56
C VAL A 228 -19.95 25.72 2.21
N PHE A 229 -19.93 24.39 2.12
CA PHE A 229 -19.96 23.73 0.82
C PHE A 229 -21.32 23.12 0.44
N GLN A 230 -22.17 22.81 1.42
CA GLN A 230 -23.46 22.09 1.25
C GLN A 230 -23.27 20.69 0.61
N LEU A 231 -22.26 19.97 1.06
CA LEU A 231 -21.87 18.63 0.60
C LEU A 231 -21.22 17.88 1.76
N GLY A 232 -20.63 16.71 1.52
CA GLY A 232 -19.90 15.97 2.53
C GLY A 232 -18.65 15.29 2.00
N PHE A 233 -17.92 14.66 2.91
CA PHE A 233 -16.83 13.74 2.62
C PHE A 233 -17.08 12.41 3.32
N LYS A 234 -16.32 11.39 2.96
CA LYS A 234 -16.45 10.04 3.49
C LYS A 234 -15.25 9.66 4.33
N VAL A 235 -15.48 8.82 5.33
CA VAL A 235 -14.41 8.17 6.12
C VAL A 235 -14.78 6.74 6.48
N PRO A 236 -13.82 5.86 6.79
CA PRO A 236 -14.15 4.51 7.23
C PRO A 236 -14.98 4.52 8.52
N ALA A 237 -15.96 3.63 8.63
CA ALA A 237 -16.89 3.56 9.76
C ALA A 237 -16.20 3.27 11.11
N SER A 238 -14.99 2.70 11.09
CA SER A 238 -14.19 2.51 12.32
C SER A 238 -13.64 3.81 12.92
N TRP A 239 -13.71 4.94 12.21
CA TRP A 239 -13.26 6.23 12.71
C TRP A 239 -14.34 6.92 13.53
N ILE A 240 -13.93 7.52 14.64
CA ILE A 240 -14.83 8.28 15.50
C ILE A 240 -14.83 9.72 15.03
N VAL A 241 -16.00 10.22 14.66
CA VAL A 241 -16.20 11.59 14.17
C VAL A 241 -16.85 12.44 15.26
N ARG A 242 -16.31 13.62 15.52
CA ARG A 242 -16.84 14.59 16.50
C ARG A 242 -16.83 16.00 15.93
N ALA A 243 -17.93 16.71 16.10
CA ALA A 243 -17.98 18.13 15.79
C ALA A 243 -17.05 18.88 16.74
N ASP A 244 -16.39 19.90 16.20
CA ASP A 244 -15.65 20.87 16.99
C ASP A 244 -16.41 22.19 16.95
N ASP A 245 -17.17 22.43 18.02
CA ASP A 245 -18.05 23.59 18.20
C ASP A 245 -17.30 24.85 18.66
N SER A 246 -15.96 24.80 18.76
CA SER A 246 -15.14 25.95 19.17
C SER A 246 -14.86 26.95 18.04
N VAL A 247 -15.26 26.63 16.81
CA VAL A 247 -15.04 27.48 15.64
C VAL A 247 -16.17 28.48 15.41
N ASP A 248 -15.87 29.54 14.64
CA ASP A 248 -16.82 30.60 14.31
C ASP A 248 -18.12 30.07 13.66
N ALA A 249 -19.20 30.86 13.75
CA ALA A 249 -20.53 30.45 13.33
C ALA A 249 -20.62 30.06 11.84
N ASP A 250 -19.85 30.72 10.97
CA ASP A 250 -19.75 30.48 9.53
C ASP A 250 -18.71 29.41 9.14
N CYS A 251 -17.93 28.93 10.12
CA CYS A 251 -16.91 27.91 9.95
C CYS A 251 -17.39 26.55 10.48
N GLN A 252 -16.80 25.47 9.96
CA GLN A 252 -17.10 24.12 10.43
C GLN A 252 -15.82 23.34 10.66
N SER A 253 -15.76 22.61 11.78
CA SER A 253 -14.61 21.78 12.14
C SER A 253 -15.09 20.39 12.59
N TRP A 254 -14.36 19.37 12.16
CA TRP A 254 -14.56 17.98 12.55
C TRP A 254 -13.23 17.39 13.03
N GLY A 255 -13.24 16.84 14.24
CA GLY A 255 -12.18 15.98 14.75
C GLY A 255 -12.51 14.52 14.48
N LEU A 256 -11.59 13.81 13.83
CA LEU A 256 -11.70 12.38 13.56
C LEU A 256 -10.55 11.64 14.22
N SER A 257 -10.84 10.51 14.88
CA SER A 257 -9.82 9.72 15.56
C SER A 257 -9.90 8.23 15.24
N ASN A 258 -8.73 7.63 15.06
CA ASN A 258 -8.55 6.18 15.05
C ASN A 258 -8.29 5.72 16.49
N GLY A 259 -9.31 5.16 17.14
CA GLY A 259 -9.29 4.81 18.57
C GLY A 259 -9.80 5.93 19.51
N THR A 260 -9.79 5.66 20.81
CA THR A 260 -10.34 6.53 21.87
C THR A 260 -9.32 6.82 22.98
N GLY A 261 -9.48 7.96 23.64
CA GLY A 261 -8.74 8.27 24.87
C GLY A 261 -7.22 8.23 24.67
N ALA A 262 -6.53 7.51 25.56
CA ALA A 262 -5.08 7.34 25.54
C ALA A 262 -4.59 6.41 24.41
N ASP A 263 -5.46 5.57 23.85
CA ASP A 263 -5.14 4.60 22.77
C ASP A 263 -5.30 5.20 21.37
N ARG A 264 -5.39 6.53 21.28
CA ARG A 264 -5.54 7.22 20.00
C ARG A 264 -4.31 6.98 19.13
N ALA A 265 -4.51 6.27 18.02
CA ALA A 265 -3.47 5.85 17.09
C ALA A 265 -3.31 6.81 15.90
N GLY A 266 -4.23 7.77 15.71
CA GLY A 266 -4.20 8.76 14.64
C GLY A 266 -5.30 9.82 14.78
N MET A 267 -5.09 10.98 14.18
CA MET A 267 -6.03 12.11 14.19
C MET A 267 -6.13 12.73 12.80
N ILE A 268 -7.35 13.03 12.37
CA ILE A 268 -7.61 13.89 11.23
C ILE A 268 -8.45 15.07 11.73
N ASN A 269 -8.04 16.29 11.40
CA ASN A 269 -8.88 17.47 11.55
C ASN A 269 -9.34 17.93 10.18
N VAL A 270 -10.63 18.23 10.04
CA VAL A 270 -11.19 18.83 8.83
C VAL A 270 -11.81 20.16 9.20
N TYR A 271 -11.26 21.25 8.67
CA TYR A 271 -11.75 22.61 8.92
C TYR A 271 -12.20 23.25 7.61
N THR A 272 -13.31 23.98 7.63
CA THR A 272 -13.83 24.72 6.48
C THR A 272 -14.21 26.14 6.87
N ALA A 273 -14.00 27.06 5.94
CA ALA A 273 -14.31 28.48 6.12
C ALA A 273 -14.70 29.17 4.79
N PRO A 274 -15.47 30.27 4.83
CA PRO A 274 -15.77 31.09 3.66
C PRO A 274 -14.50 31.62 2.94
N ARG A 275 -14.62 31.85 1.62
CA ARG A 275 -13.47 32.15 0.76
C ARG A 275 -12.74 33.44 1.12
N ASP A 276 -13.47 34.44 1.60
CA ASP A 276 -13.01 35.79 1.95
C ASP A 276 -12.35 35.86 3.35
N ARG A 277 -12.52 34.83 4.18
CA ARG A 277 -11.94 34.75 5.53
C ARG A 277 -10.41 34.74 5.51
N PHE A 278 -9.81 34.15 4.48
CA PHE A 278 -8.36 34.01 4.35
C PHE A 278 -7.87 34.47 2.99
N ARG A 279 -6.70 35.13 2.97
CA ARG A 279 -6.11 35.67 1.74
C ARG A 279 -5.38 34.60 0.92
N GLY A 280 -4.91 33.53 1.56
CA GLY A 280 -4.12 32.49 0.91
C GLY A 280 -4.11 31.18 1.70
N PRO A 281 -3.63 30.10 1.05
CA PRO A 281 -3.65 28.75 1.61
C PRO A 281 -2.79 28.62 2.88
N ASP A 282 -1.69 29.35 2.97
CA ASP A 282 -0.79 29.31 4.14
C ASP A 282 -1.47 29.85 5.42
N GLN A 283 -2.32 30.87 5.30
CA GLN A 283 -2.99 31.48 6.46
C GLN A 283 -3.96 30.49 7.14
N ILE A 284 -4.76 29.79 6.33
CA ILE A 284 -5.72 28.82 6.87
C ILE A 284 -5.00 27.54 7.34
N ALA A 285 -3.96 27.09 6.64
CA ALA A 285 -3.14 25.96 7.08
C ALA A 285 -2.48 26.23 8.44
N HIS A 286 -1.93 27.44 8.63
CA HIS A 286 -1.31 27.87 9.87
C HIS A 286 -2.31 27.94 11.04
N LEU A 287 -3.53 28.45 10.82
CA LEU A 287 -4.59 28.44 11.83
C LEU A 287 -4.87 27.01 12.33
N VAL A 288 -5.08 26.07 11.40
CA VAL A 288 -5.36 24.68 11.75
C VAL A 288 -4.14 24.02 12.40
N ALA A 289 -2.93 24.33 11.93
CA ALA A 289 -1.70 23.83 12.53
C ALA A 289 -1.57 24.25 14.00
N ASN A 290 -1.90 25.51 14.33
CA ASN A 290 -1.93 25.99 15.71
C ASN A 290 -2.95 25.22 16.57
N GLY A 291 -4.14 24.94 16.04
CA GLY A 291 -5.12 24.09 16.72
C GLY A 291 -4.56 22.70 17.03
N MET A 292 -3.88 22.07 16.07
CA MET A 292 -3.24 20.77 16.29
C MET A 292 -2.09 20.83 17.31
N ARG A 293 -1.36 21.95 17.37
CA ARG A 293 -0.33 22.18 18.39
C ARG A 293 -0.90 22.23 19.80
N HIS A 294 -2.06 22.87 19.98
CA HIS A 294 -2.78 22.86 21.25
C HIS A 294 -3.26 21.47 21.67
N LEU A 295 -3.44 20.54 20.71
CA LEU A 295 -3.75 19.14 20.97
C LEU A 295 -2.50 18.27 21.25
N GLY A 296 -1.32 18.89 21.39
CA GLY A 296 -0.07 18.23 21.81
C GLY A 296 0.82 17.76 20.67
N ALA A 297 0.51 18.11 19.42
CA ALA A 297 1.43 17.91 18.30
C ALA A 297 2.50 19.03 18.26
N SER A 298 3.73 18.71 17.90
CA SER A 298 4.78 19.71 17.67
C SER A 298 5.39 19.50 16.29
N PHE A 299 5.29 20.51 15.43
CA PHE A 299 5.81 20.48 14.07
C PHE A 299 5.98 21.91 13.55
N ALA A 300 7.00 22.10 12.69
CA ALA A 300 7.15 23.33 11.91
C ALA A 300 6.08 23.39 10.82
N ASP A 301 5.69 24.60 10.42
CA ASP A 301 4.82 24.76 9.25
C ASP A 301 5.53 24.18 8.01
N GLY A 302 4.83 23.29 7.30
CA GLY A 302 5.32 22.75 6.05
C GLY A 302 5.09 23.74 4.91
N ALA A 303 6.02 23.81 3.96
CA ALA A 303 5.83 24.60 2.75
C ALA A 303 4.77 23.91 1.85
N LEU A 304 3.60 24.54 1.73
CA LEU A 304 2.53 24.07 0.86
C LEU A 304 2.99 24.07 -0.60
N ARG A 305 2.74 22.95 -1.28
CA ARG A 305 3.02 22.77 -2.71
C ARG A 305 1.71 22.57 -3.44
N GLU A 306 1.49 23.35 -4.49
CA GLU A 306 0.32 23.19 -5.34
C GLU A 306 0.42 21.86 -6.12
N VAL A 307 -0.69 21.13 -6.19
CA VAL A 307 -0.78 19.85 -6.91
C VAL A 307 -1.98 19.91 -7.85
N PRO A 308 -1.81 19.59 -9.15
CA PRO A 308 -2.93 19.51 -10.08
C PRO A 308 -3.95 18.45 -9.65
N THR A 309 -5.23 18.82 -9.59
CA THR A 309 -6.34 17.89 -9.28
C THR A 309 -7.07 17.41 -10.53
N GLY A 310 -6.93 18.12 -11.65
CA GLY A 310 -7.79 17.93 -12.83
C GLY A 310 -9.25 18.33 -12.63
N THR A 311 -9.62 18.87 -11.45
CA THR A 311 -10.99 19.31 -11.16
C THR A 311 -11.11 20.82 -11.41
N ALA A 312 -11.96 21.20 -12.35
CA ALA A 312 -12.15 22.61 -12.72
C ALA A 312 -12.61 23.46 -11.52
N GLY A 313 -12.00 24.62 -11.33
CA GLY A 313 -12.36 25.55 -10.24
C GLY A 313 -11.90 25.11 -8.85
N VAL A 314 -11.06 24.07 -8.74
CA VAL A 314 -10.47 23.60 -7.49
C VAL A 314 -8.96 23.81 -7.51
N SER A 315 -8.46 24.60 -6.57
CA SER A 315 -7.03 24.69 -6.28
C SER A 315 -6.69 23.82 -5.08
N PHE A 316 -5.52 23.18 -5.09
CA PHE A 316 -5.16 22.15 -4.14
C PHE A 316 -3.68 22.25 -3.77
N TRP A 317 -3.40 22.26 -2.48
CA TRP A 317 -2.04 22.30 -1.95
C TRP A 317 -1.84 21.20 -0.92
N THR A 318 -0.62 20.68 -0.84
CA THR A 318 -0.24 19.70 0.17
C THR A 318 1.10 20.05 0.81
N ALA A 319 1.26 19.72 2.08
CA ALA A 319 2.53 19.76 2.80
C ALA A 319 2.65 18.55 3.72
N ASP A 320 3.86 18.00 3.80
CA ASP A 320 4.25 16.98 4.77
C ASP A 320 5.33 17.59 5.68
N ALA A 321 5.22 17.34 6.99
CA ALA A 321 6.18 17.80 7.98
C ALA A 321 6.45 16.70 9.03
N PRO A 322 7.72 16.45 9.40
CA PRO A 322 8.02 15.65 10.58
C PRO A 322 7.45 16.34 11.82
N ALA A 323 6.96 15.54 12.75
CA ALA A 323 6.28 16.02 13.93
C ALA A 323 6.63 15.17 15.16
N THR A 324 6.22 15.64 16.33
CA THR A 324 6.10 14.81 17.53
C THR A 324 4.69 14.90 18.08
N LEU A 325 4.22 13.81 18.70
CA LEU A 325 2.99 13.78 19.48
C LEU A 325 3.36 13.32 20.90
N GLY A 326 3.42 14.28 21.82
CA GLY A 326 4.13 14.07 23.10
C GLY A 326 5.61 13.76 22.86
N GLN A 327 6.06 12.57 23.26
CA GLN A 327 7.45 12.10 23.08
C GLN A 327 7.64 11.17 21.87
N ARG A 328 6.56 10.89 21.11
CA ARG A 328 6.60 9.95 19.98
C ARG A 328 6.84 10.69 18.67
N SER A 329 7.69 10.13 17.81
CA SER A 329 7.84 10.60 16.43
C SER A 329 6.51 10.44 15.67
N ALA A 330 6.18 11.46 14.89
CA ALA A 330 4.95 11.58 14.14
C ALA A 330 5.20 12.22 12.76
N LEU A 331 4.21 12.11 11.89
CA LEU A 331 4.12 12.80 10.61
C LEU A 331 2.84 13.63 10.63
N VAL A 332 2.97 14.89 10.23
CA VAL A 332 1.82 15.73 9.88
C VAL A 332 1.73 15.81 8.36
N ARG A 333 0.52 15.60 7.84
CA ARG A 333 0.18 15.90 6.45
C ARG A 333 -0.96 16.91 6.44
N GLN A 334 -0.79 18.00 5.71
CA GLN A 334 -1.83 18.99 5.49
C GLN A 334 -2.20 19.06 4.02
N THR A 335 -3.48 19.16 3.76
CA THR A 335 -4.04 19.39 2.43
C THR A 335 -5.01 20.56 2.49
N VAL A 336 -4.79 21.58 1.67
CA VAL A 336 -5.65 22.75 1.54
C VAL A 336 -6.35 22.70 0.20
N ILE A 337 -7.66 22.90 0.20
CA ILE A 337 -8.52 22.93 -0.97
C ILE A 337 -9.20 24.29 -1.01
N ALA A 338 -9.15 24.97 -2.15
CA ALA A 338 -9.86 26.21 -2.37
C ALA A 338 -10.82 26.08 -3.56
N THR A 339 -12.00 26.67 -3.39
CA THR A 339 -13.02 26.81 -4.44
C THR A 339 -13.57 28.23 -4.41
N ALA A 340 -14.49 28.55 -5.32
CA ALA A 340 -15.25 29.79 -5.24
C ALA A 340 -16.08 29.93 -3.94
N LYS A 341 -16.56 28.81 -3.36
CA LYS A 341 -17.38 28.81 -2.14
C LYS A 341 -16.55 29.08 -0.88
N GLY A 342 -15.37 28.49 -0.80
CA GLY A 342 -14.57 28.55 0.41
C GLY A 342 -13.34 27.67 0.41
N TRP A 343 -12.76 27.57 1.60
CA TRP A 343 -11.58 26.80 1.92
C TRP A 343 -11.95 25.53 2.68
N ALA A 344 -11.24 24.43 2.42
CA ALA A 344 -11.21 23.24 3.26
C ALA A 344 -9.77 22.85 3.56
N VAL A 345 -9.47 22.53 4.82
CA VAL A 345 -8.16 22.07 5.27
C VAL A 345 -8.32 20.74 5.97
N PHE A 346 -7.61 19.73 5.45
CA PHE A 346 -7.50 18.41 6.05
C PHE A 346 -6.11 18.32 6.67
N THR A 347 -6.02 17.99 7.95
CA THR A 347 -4.74 17.81 8.65
C THR A 347 -4.72 16.44 9.31
N LEU A 348 -3.84 15.55 8.84
CA LEU A 348 -3.53 14.27 9.46
C LEU A 348 -2.36 14.43 10.42
N VAL A 349 -2.48 13.84 11.60
CA VAL A 349 -1.36 13.55 12.51
C VAL A 349 -1.35 12.04 12.75
N THR A 350 -0.25 11.40 12.39
CA THR A 350 -0.06 9.95 12.53
C THR A 350 1.29 9.65 13.15
N PRO A 351 1.46 8.55 13.91
CA PRO A 351 2.77 8.07 14.31
C PRO A 351 3.69 7.91 13.09
N ALA A 352 4.98 8.15 13.29
CA ALA A 352 6.02 7.92 12.31
C ALA A 352 7.15 7.15 12.98
N GLY A 353 7.39 5.93 12.51
CA GLY A 353 8.46 5.08 13.03
C GLY A 353 8.78 3.94 12.06
N PRO A 354 10.00 3.38 12.14
CA PRO A 354 10.45 2.32 11.23
C PRO A 354 9.73 0.98 11.45
N SER A 355 9.07 0.82 12.60
CA SER A 355 8.28 -0.36 12.93
C SER A 355 6.82 0.05 13.07
N ASP A 356 5.98 -0.43 12.15
CA ASP A 356 4.53 -0.27 12.21
C ASP A 356 3.85 -1.64 12.02
N PRO A 357 4.02 -2.57 12.98
CA PRO A 357 3.55 -3.95 12.86
C PRO A 357 2.02 -4.03 12.77
N TYR A 358 1.32 -2.98 13.19
CA TYR A 358 -0.15 -2.87 13.16
C TYR A 358 -0.66 -2.00 12.02
N LEU A 359 0.22 -1.56 11.11
CA LEU A 359 -0.12 -0.75 9.93
C LEU A 359 -0.86 0.56 10.28
N VAL A 360 -0.66 1.10 11.49
CA VAL A 360 -1.37 2.28 11.99
C VAL A 360 -1.23 3.47 11.03
N THR A 361 0.00 3.71 10.58
CA THR A 361 0.32 4.79 9.65
C THR A 361 -0.37 4.59 8.32
N ALA A 362 -0.38 3.35 7.81
CA ALA A 362 -1.02 3.00 6.54
C ALA A 362 -2.55 3.14 6.62
N ILE A 363 -3.16 2.72 7.72
CA ILE A 363 -4.58 2.90 8.02
C ILE A 363 -4.94 4.39 8.08
N ASN A 364 -4.14 5.19 8.81
CA ASN A 364 -4.36 6.61 8.98
C ASN A 364 -4.23 7.39 7.66
N LYS A 365 -3.19 7.10 6.88
CA LYS A 365 -3.01 7.67 5.54
C LYS A 365 -4.19 7.34 4.63
N ARG A 366 -4.65 6.08 4.65
CA ARG A 366 -5.76 5.67 3.79
C ARG A 366 -7.07 6.37 4.16
N ALA A 367 -7.39 6.48 5.45
CA ALA A 367 -8.58 7.22 5.89
C ALA A 367 -8.52 8.71 5.48
N PHE A 368 -7.34 9.32 5.58
CA PHE A 368 -7.10 10.68 5.11
C PHE A 368 -7.28 10.83 3.59
N ASP A 369 -6.71 9.91 2.82
CA ASP A 369 -6.85 9.89 1.36
C ASP A 369 -8.32 9.70 0.95
N ILE A 370 -9.09 8.85 1.63
CA ILE A 370 -10.54 8.68 1.39
C ILE A 370 -11.30 9.98 1.67
N ALA A 371 -10.99 10.66 2.77
CA ALA A 371 -11.64 11.92 3.14
C ALA A 371 -11.44 12.99 2.07
N ILE A 372 -10.20 13.16 1.60
CA ILE A 372 -9.88 14.14 0.57
C ILE A 372 -10.50 13.77 -0.77
N THR A 373 -10.30 12.52 -1.22
CA THR A 373 -10.75 12.09 -2.56
C THR A 373 -12.27 12.08 -2.69
N SER A 374 -13.00 11.70 -1.63
CA SER A 374 -14.46 11.77 -1.62
C SER A 374 -14.99 13.21 -1.67
N LEU A 375 -14.32 14.17 -1.01
CA LEU A 375 -14.65 15.59 -1.15
C LEU A 375 -14.38 16.09 -2.57
N LEU A 376 -13.21 15.77 -3.14
CA LEU A 376 -12.88 16.18 -4.51
C LEU A 376 -13.89 15.64 -5.53
N ASN A 377 -14.30 14.38 -5.37
CA ASN A 377 -15.34 13.77 -6.20
C ASN A 377 -16.71 14.48 -6.04
N ALA A 378 -17.05 14.91 -4.81
CA ALA A 378 -18.28 15.67 -4.56
C ALA A 378 -18.21 17.12 -5.08
N LEU A 379 -17.01 17.67 -5.26
CA LEU A 379 -16.77 19.00 -5.82
C LEU A 379 -16.73 18.99 -7.35
N ALA A 380 -16.46 17.84 -7.97
CA ALA A 380 -16.49 17.71 -9.41
C ALA A 380 -17.91 18.03 -9.93
N PRO A 381 -18.04 18.74 -11.08
CA PRO A 381 -19.35 18.96 -11.69
C PRO A 381 -20.05 17.62 -11.90
N ALA A 382 -21.36 17.57 -11.67
CA ALA A 382 -22.15 16.44 -12.14
C ALA A 382 -21.98 16.36 -13.67
N GLY A 383 -21.28 15.32 -14.13
CA GLY A 383 -21.00 15.09 -15.56
C GLY A 383 -22.23 14.76 -16.37
#